data_AF-A0A2V7GIH0-F1
#
_entry.id   AF-A0A2V7GIH0-F1
#
_cell.length_a   1.000
_cell.length_b   1.000
_cell.length_c   1.000
_cell.angle_alpha   90.00
_cell.angle_beta   90.00
_cell.angle_gamma   90.00
#
_symmetry.space_group_name_H-M   'P 1'
#
loop_
_entity.id
_entity.type
_entity.pdbx_description
1 polymer ?
#
loop_
_entity_poly.entity_id
_entity_poly.type
_entity_poly.pdbx_seq_one_letter_code
_entity_poly.pdbx_strand_id
1 'polypeptide(L)' 'MSQSAAFYDRFFLSVNAGLLITAVGAALLLVTAIALSRRPEPFAGERPCSRIRALAAVGTAIFLVGLAWQVVGYTRYVR' A
#
# COMPACT_ATOMS: atom_id res chain seq x y z
N MET A 1 -11.15 30.55 11.86
CA MET A 1 -9.95 29.81 11.42
C MET A 1 -9.45 30.44 10.13
N SER A 2 -8.16 30.75 10.00
CA SER A 2 -7.60 31.29 8.75
C SER A 2 -7.76 30.25 7.63
N GLN A 3 -7.99 30.70 6.39
CA GLN A 3 -8.10 29.78 5.24
C GLN A 3 -6.88 28.86 5.11
N SER A 4 -5.71 29.33 5.55
CA SER A 4 -4.47 28.57 5.62
C SER A 4 -4.58 27.33 6.52
N ALA A 5 -5.17 27.46 7.71
CA ALA A 5 -5.30 26.33 8.65
C ALA A 5 -6.20 25.21 8.09
N ALA A 6 -7.32 25.58 7.47
CA ALA A 6 -8.23 24.61 6.86
C ALA A 6 -7.62 23.89 5.64
N PHE A 7 -6.72 24.57 4.91
CA PHE A 7 -5.94 23.95 3.84
C PHE A 7 -4.95 22.92 4.38
N TYR A 8 -4.17 23.27 5.41
CA TYR A 8 -3.20 22.36 6.03
C TYR A 8 -3.88 21.10 6.57
N ASP A 9 -5.01 21.25 7.28
CA ASP A 9 -5.75 20.11 7.82
C ASP A 9 -6.18 19.12 6.73
N ARG A 10 -6.70 19.62 5.59
CA ARG A 10 -7.11 18.77 4.46
C ARG A 10 -5.92 18.10 3.77
N PHE A 11 -4.81 18.81 3.63
CA PHE A 11 -3.57 18.27 3.07
C PHE A 11 -3.02 17.12 3.93
N PHE A 12 -2.84 17.36 5.23
CA PHE A 12 -2.34 16.36 6.17
C PHE A 12 -3.25 15.14 6.24
N LEU A 13 -4.57 15.34 6.28
CA LEU A 13 -5.53 14.23 6.29
C LEU A 13 -5.42 13.39 5.01
N SER A 14 -5.31 14.04 3.84
CA SER A 14 -5.19 13.34 2.56
C SER A 14 -3.87 12.56 2.43
N VAL A 15 -2.76 13.15 2.86
CA VAL A 15 -1.44 12.50 2.82
C VAL A 15 -1.39 11.32 3.78
N ASN A 16 -1.88 11.49 5.01
CA ASN A 16 -1.94 10.41 6.00
C ASN A 16 -2.85 9.26 5.56
N ALA A 17 -3.99 9.55 4.92
CA ALA A 17 -4.85 8.52 4.35
C ALA A 17 -4.10 7.68 3.28
N GLY A 18 -3.39 8.35 2.36
CA GLY A 18 -2.57 7.66 1.36
C GLY A 18 -1.44 6.83 1.98
N LEU A 19 -0.79 7.35 3.02
CA LEU A 19 0.27 6.66 3.76
C LEU A 19 -0.26 5.40 4.46
N LEU A 20 -1.42 5.48 5.13
CA LEU A 20 -2.07 4.34 5.77
C LEU A 20 -2.43 3.24 4.76
N ILE A 21 -3.02 3.61 3.61
CA ILE A 21 -3.33 2.65 2.54
C ILE A 21 -2.06 1.96 2.05
N THR A 22 -0.98 2.73 1.86
CA THR A 22 0.32 2.20 1.42
C THR A 22 0.89 1.22 2.45
N ALA A 23 0.82 1.57 3.74
CA ALA A 23 1.28 0.72 4.84
C ALA A 23 0.50 -0.61 4.90
N VAL A 24 -0.82 -0.59 4.69
CA VAL A 24 -1.65 -1.80 4.60
C VAL A 24 -1.22 -2.68 3.43
N GLY A 25 -1.03 -2.10 2.24
CA GLY A 25 -0.55 -2.83 1.06
C GLY A 25 0.83 -3.47 1.31
N ALA A 26 1.75 -2.72 1.91
CA ALA A 26 3.08 -3.20 2.28
C ALA A 26 3.02 -4.35 3.31
N ALA A 27 2.16 -4.25 4.33
CA ALA A 27 1.97 -5.31 5.32
C ALA A 27 1.46 -6.60 4.68
N LEU A 28 0.50 -6.52 3.74
CA LEU A 28 -0.01 -7.68 3.01
C LEU A 28 1.09 -8.35 2.17
N LEU A 29 1.95 -7.55 1.52
CA LEU A 29 3.11 -8.06 0.78
C LEU A 29 4.12 -8.71 1.71
N LEU A 30 4.39 -8.13 2.88
CA LEU A 30 5.29 -8.70 3.88
C LEU A 30 4.77 -10.06 4.39
N VAL A 31 3.48 -10.15 4.72
CA VAL A 31 2.84 -11.42 5.13
C VAL A 31 2.96 -12.46 4.02
N THR A 32 2.74 -12.06 2.77
CA THR A 32 2.90 -12.94 1.61
C THR A 32 4.35 -13.43 1.48
N ALA A 33 5.33 -12.54 1.61
CA ALA A 33 6.75 -12.87 1.54
C ALA A 33 7.15 -13.85 2.66
N ILE A 34 6.75 -13.58 3.90
CA ILE A 34 6.99 -14.47 5.05
C ILE A 34 6.35 -15.84 4.82
N ALA A 35 5.11 -15.88 4.30
CA ALA A 35 4.42 -17.13 4.01
C ALA A 35 5.12 -17.95 2.91
N LEU A 36 5.76 -17.28 1.93
CA LEU A 36 6.56 -17.93 0.90
C LEU A 36 7.90 -18.43 1.45
N SER A 37 8.61 -17.62 2.25
CA SER A 37 9.90 -17.99 2.86
C SER A 37 9.80 -19.14 3.86
N ARG A 38 8.63 -19.36 4.46
CA ARG A 38 8.39 -20.47 5.40
C ARG A 38 8.08 -21.81 4.72
N ARG A 39 7.95 -21.85 3.39
CA ARG A 39 7.73 -23.12 2.69
C ARG A 39 9.07 -23.87 2.60
N PRO A 40 9.14 -25.14 3.01
CA PRO A 40 10.38 -25.91 2.93
C PRO A 40 10.86 -25.97 1.48
N GLU A 41 12.17 -26.12 1.29
CA GLU A 41 12.85 -25.98 -0.01
C GLU A 41 12.58 -27.05 -1.10
N PRO A 42 11.85 -28.19 -0.94
CA PRO A 42 11.65 -29.07 -2.09
C PRO A 42 10.62 -28.55 -3.11
N PHE A 43 10.01 -27.37 -2.90
CA PHE A 43 8.96 -26.81 -3.77
C PHE A 43 9.49 -25.94 -4.93
N ALA A 44 10.77 -26.04 -5.31
CA ALA A 44 11.39 -25.24 -6.38
C ALA A 44 10.74 -25.38 -7.79
N GLY A 45 9.75 -26.25 -7.97
CA GLY A 45 8.96 -26.38 -9.20
C GLY A 45 7.45 -26.20 -9.04
N GLU A 46 6.94 -26.04 -7.82
CA GLU A 46 5.50 -25.94 -7.57
C GLU A 46 5.02 -24.49 -7.65
N ARG A 47 4.01 -24.25 -8.48
CA ARG A 47 3.41 -22.92 -8.63
C ARG A 47 2.86 -22.47 -7.26
N PRO A 48 3.15 -21.23 -6.83
CA PRO A 48 2.57 -20.70 -5.60
C PRO A 48 1.05 -20.87 -5.60
N CYS A 49 0.49 -21.32 -4.47
CA CYS A 49 -0.96 -21.55 -4.35
C CYS A 49 -1.74 -20.30 -4.80
N SER A 50 -2.84 -20.50 -5.53
CA SER A 50 -3.67 -19.40 -6.08
C SER A 50 -4.02 -18.32 -5.04
N ARG A 51 -4.24 -18.73 -3.78
CA ARG A 51 -4.51 -17.83 -2.64
C ARG A 51 -3.35 -16.88 -2.32
N ILE A 52 -2.10 -17.35 -2.36
CA ILE A 52 -0.92 -16.51 -2.10
C ILE A 52 -0.71 -15.52 -3.24
N ARG A 53 -0.93 -15.96 -4.49
CA ARG A 53 -0.87 -15.06 -5.66
C ARG A 53 -1.95 -13.98 -5.59
N ALA A 54 -3.17 -14.34 -5.19
CA ALA A 54 -4.25 -13.39 -4.99
C ALA A 54 -3.93 -12.40 -3.87
N LEU A 55 -3.39 -12.87 -2.74
CA LEU A 55 -2.97 -12.00 -1.63
C LEU A 55 -1.87 -11.02 -2.07
N ALA A 56 -0.87 -11.51 -2.81
CA ALA A 56 0.19 -10.69 -3.38
C ALA A 56 -0.39 -9.61 -4.32
N ALA A 57 -1.26 -10.00 -5.25
CA ALA A 57 -1.89 -9.08 -6.20
C ALA A 57 -2.73 -8.01 -5.50
N VAL A 58 -3.51 -8.40 -4.49
CA VAL A 58 -4.30 -7.47 -3.67
C VAL A 58 -3.38 -6.52 -2.90
N GLY A 59 -2.34 -7.04 -2.25
CA GLY A 59 -1.34 -6.23 -1.53
C GLY A 59 -0.65 -5.22 -2.46
N THR A 60 -0.23 -5.64 -3.65
CA THR A 60 0.36 -4.77 -4.67
C THR A 60 -0.63 -3.71 -5.14
N ALA A 61 -1.88 -4.08 -5.43
CA ALA A 61 -2.89 -3.13 -5.88
C ALA A 61 -3.15 -2.04 -4.83
N ILE A 62 -3.34 -2.44 -3.56
CA ILE A 62 -3.54 -1.52 -2.45
C ILE A 62 -2.32 -0.60 -2.26
N PHE A 63 -1.11 -1.16 -2.33
CA PHE A 63 0.13 -0.39 -2.22
C PHE A 63 0.23 0.68 -3.32
N LEU A 64 -0.02 0.31 -4.57
CA LEU A 64 0.04 1.24 -5.71
C LEU A 64 -1.05 2.32 -5.63
N VAL A 65 -2.26 1.97 -5.17
CA VAL A 65 -3.33 2.94 -4.95
C VAL A 65 -2.94 3.95 -3.87
N GLY A 66 -2.35 3.49 -2.76
CA GLY A 66 -1.84 4.36 -1.70
C GLY A 66 -0.76 5.33 -2.19
N LEU A 67 0.19 4.86 -3.00
CA LEU A 67 1.21 5.70 -3.63
C LEU A 67 0.61 6.72 -4.60
N ALA A 68 -0.28 6.28 -5.50
CA ALA A 68 -0.94 7.16 -6.46
C ALA A 68 -1.75 8.24 -5.73
N TRP A 69 -2.43 7.89 -4.64
CA TRP A 69 -3.17 8.83 -3.82
C TRP A 69 -2.28 9.92 -3.21
N GLN A 70 -1.10 9.54 -2.70
CA GLN A 70 -0.14 10.51 -2.19
C GLN A 70 0.31 11.47 -3.30
N VAL A 71 0.65 10.97 -4.49
CA VAL A 71 1.04 11.81 -5.64
C VAL A 71 -0.09 12.80 -6.02
N VAL A 72 -1.34 12.35 -6.03
CA VAL A 72 -2.51 13.21 -6.28
C VAL A 72 -2.66 14.27 -5.17
N GLY A 73 -2.50 13.87 -3.90
CA GLY A 73 -2.51 14.80 -2.77
C GLY A 73 -1.43 15.88 -2.91
N TYR A 74 -0.18 15.48 -3.16
CA TYR A 74 0.92 16.42 -3.38
C TYR A 74 0.63 17.36 -4.56
N THR A 75 0.19 16.84 -5.72
CA THR A 75 -0.06 17.67 -6.90
C THR A 75 -1.27 18.60 -6.78
N ARG A 76 -2.30 18.22 -6.03
CA ARG A 76 -3.50 19.06 -5.81
C ARG A 76 -3.29 20.19 -4.82
N TYR A 77 -2.45 19.98 -3.81
CA TYR A 77 -2.32 20.92 -2.69
C TYR A 77 -1.00 21.69 -2.73
N VAL A 78 0.06 21.20 -3.38
CA VAL A 78 1.36 21.91 -3.44
C VAL A 78 1.46 22.86 -4.65
N ARG A 79 0.50 22.84 -5.58
CA ARG A 79 0.36 23.88 -6.62
C ARG A 79 -0.45 25.06 -6.10
#